data_AF-A0A8J7M031-F1
#
_entry.id   AF-A0A8J7M031-F1
#
_cell.length_a   1.000
_cell.length_b   1.000
_cell.length_c   1.000
_cell.angle_alpha   90.00
_cell.angle_beta   90.00
_cell.angle_gamma   90.00
#
_symmetry.space_group_name_H-M   'P 1'
#
loop_
_entity.id
_entity.type
_entity.pdbx_description
1 polymer ?
#
loop_
_entity_poly.entity_id
_entity_poly.type
_entity_poly.pdbx_seq_one_letter_code
_entity_poly.pdbx_strand_id
1 'polypeptide(L)'
;MKYVLASVLTLASTIPAAAELSQRERELWAVYHSCLDPHLPDVARHVPSLEEGADLIAESLCVDEHTELLNEIARRPTFKTTTVSESFGQALFVIKRDTKLWIYMTRRDG
;
A
#
# COMPACT_ATOMS: atom_id res chain seq x y z
N MET A 1 25.62 36.98 -34.15
CA MET A 1 26.01 35.61 -34.55
C MET A 1 25.33 34.66 -33.58
N LYS A 2 24.29 33.97 -34.01
CA LYS A 2 24.28 32.63 -34.63
C LYS A 2 23.87 31.59 -33.56
N TYR A 3 22.69 31.03 -33.86
CA TYR A 3 21.83 30.02 -33.23
C TYR A 3 22.50 28.71 -32.80
N VAL A 4 21.65 27.77 -32.32
CA VAL A 4 21.75 26.28 -32.41
C VAL A 4 22.23 25.67 -31.07
N LEU A 5 21.55 24.83 -30.26
CA LEU A 5 20.37 23.92 -30.32
C LEU A 5 19.90 23.70 -28.86
N ALA A 6 18.62 23.75 -28.49
CA ALA A 6 17.58 22.74 -28.71
C ALA A 6 17.79 21.39 -27.99
N SER A 7 16.93 21.18 -26.98
CA SER A 7 16.18 19.92 -26.73
C SER A 7 16.72 18.89 -25.73
N VAL A 8 15.75 18.41 -24.93
CA VAL A 8 15.69 17.16 -24.14
C VAL A 8 16.45 17.24 -22.80
N LEU A 9 15.82 17.38 -21.64
CA LEU A 9 14.84 16.46 -21.06
C LEU A 9 13.68 17.21 -20.38
N THR A 10 12.60 17.40 -21.13
CA THR A 10 11.26 17.45 -20.55
C THR A 10 10.84 16.01 -20.32
N LEU A 11 11.25 15.39 -19.21
CA LEU A 11 10.85 14.03 -18.83
C LEU A 11 10.19 13.99 -17.45
N ALA A 12 9.38 15.00 -17.15
CA ALA A 12 8.54 15.06 -15.95
C ALA A 12 7.04 14.96 -16.28
N SER A 13 6.72 14.24 -17.34
CA SER A 13 5.38 13.87 -17.78
C SER A 13 5.53 12.45 -18.31
N THR A 14 5.24 11.38 -17.58
CA THR A 14 3.90 10.99 -17.10
C THR A 14 4.00 9.90 -16.03
N ILE A 15 4.59 10.17 -14.85
CA ILE A 15 4.15 9.41 -13.68
C ILE A 15 2.88 10.14 -13.26
N PRO A 16 1.68 9.54 -13.32
CA PRO A 16 0.51 10.17 -12.73
C PRO A 16 0.92 10.58 -11.33
N ALA A 17 0.85 11.89 -11.04
CA ALA A 17 1.24 12.48 -9.76
C ALA A 17 0.87 11.48 -8.67
N ALA A 18 1.84 11.04 -7.87
CA ALA A 18 1.60 10.13 -6.76
C ALA A 18 0.31 10.60 -6.08
N ALA A 19 -0.78 9.86 -6.28
CA ALA A 19 -2.11 10.40 -6.02
C ALA A 19 -2.11 10.80 -4.55
N GLU A 20 -2.24 12.10 -4.29
CA GLU A 20 -2.05 12.61 -2.95
C GLU A 20 -3.09 11.93 -2.06
N LEU A 21 -2.60 11.22 -1.03
CA LEU A 21 -3.47 10.51 -0.11
C LEU A 21 -4.48 11.50 0.48
N SER A 22 -5.74 11.09 0.62
CA SER A 22 -6.68 11.89 1.40
C SER A 22 -6.17 11.98 2.85
N GLN A 23 -6.54 13.05 3.57
CA GLN A 23 -6.19 13.14 4.99
C GLN A 23 -6.72 11.95 5.78
N ARG A 24 -7.96 11.51 5.47
CA ARG A 24 -8.58 10.33 6.08
C ARG A 24 -7.79 9.07 5.79
N GLU A 25 -7.31 8.89 4.56
CA GLU A 25 -6.55 7.71 4.21
C GLU A 25 -5.19 7.66 4.93
N ARG A 26 -4.51 8.80 5.09
CA ARG A 26 -3.28 8.87 5.91
C ARG A 26 -3.52 8.45 7.35
N GLU A 27 -4.62 8.90 7.93
CA GLU A 27 -5.02 8.50 9.29
C GLU A 27 -5.30 7.00 9.38
N LEU A 28 -6.00 6.44 8.40
CA LEU A 28 -6.29 5.00 8.36
C LEU A 28 -5.03 4.15 8.16
N TRP A 29 -4.06 4.61 7.37
CA TRP A 29 -2.76 3.96 7.29
C TRP A 29 -2.03 3.97 8.63
N ALA A 30 -2.02 5.11 9.33
CA ALA A 30 -1.41 5.21 10.65
C ALA A 30 -2.08 4.29 11.68
N VAL A 31 -3.42 4.18 11.65
CA VAL A 31 -4.18 3.26 12.50
C VAL A 31 -3.84 1.81 12.16
N TYR A 32 -3.83 1.45 10.88
CA TYR A 32 -3.45 0.10 10.43
C TYR A 32 -2.02 -0.26 10.84
N HIS A 33 -1.06 0.64 10.65
CA HIS A 33 0.33 0.43 11.06
C HIS A 33 0.48 0.34 12.58
N SER A 34 -0.32 1.09 13.35
CA SER A 34 -0.34 0.98 14.81
C SER A 34 -0.85 -0.39 15.28
N CYS A 35 -1.80 -1.01 14.57
CA CYS A 35 -2.22 -2.39 14.85
C CYS A 35 -1.16 -3.40 14.40
N LEU A 36 -0.55 -3.15 13.23
CA LEU A 36 0.46 -4.01 12.61
C LEU A 36 1.70 -4.20 13.50
N ASP A 37 2.23 -3.10 14.05
CA ASP A 37 3.51 -3.05 14.79
C ASP A 37 3.71 -4.14 15.86
N PRO A 38 2.77 -4.36 16.80
CA PRO A 38 2.94 -5.40 17.83
C PRO A 38 2.92 -6.83 17.27
N HIS A 39 2.32 -7.05 16.09
CA HIS A 39 2.20 -8.38 15.47
C HIS A 39 3.38 -8.73 14.57
N LEU A 40 4.07 -7.72 14.00
CA LEU A 40 5.16 -7.93 13.05
C LEU A 40 6.26 -8.88 13.55
N PRO A 41 6.79 -8.76 14.79
CA PRO A 41 7.89 -9.63 15.23
C PRO A 41 7.50 -11.11 15.26
N ASP A 42 6.29 -11.42 15.73
CA ASP A 42 5.84 -12.80 15.86
C ASP A 42 5.47 -13.40 14.50
N VAL A 43 4.78 -12.63 13.64
CA VAL A 43 4.50 -13.07 12.26
C VAL A 43 5.80 -13.25 11.48
N ALA A 44 6.74 -12.31 11.59
CA ALA A 44 8.03 -12.38 10.94
C ALA A 44 8.83 -13.63 11.35
N ARG A 45 8.78 -14.01 12.64
CA ARG A 45 9.50 -15.17 13.19
C ARG A 45 8.84 -16.50 12.86
N HIS A 46 7.51 -16.56 12.90
CA HIS A 46 6.78 -17.84 12.95
C HIS A 46 6.05 -18.20 11.66
N VAL A 47 5.73 -17.24 10.81
CA VAL A 47 5.06 -17.51 9.52
C VAL A 47 6.12 -17.42 8.42
N PRO A 48 6.47 -18.50 7.70
CA PRO A 48 7.55 -18.46 6.71
C PRO A 48 7.20 -17.66 5.44
N SER A 49 5.96 -17.80 4.95
CA SER A 49 5.51 -17.12 3.74
C SER A 49 5.15 -15.66 4.05
N LEU A 50 5.61 -14.72 3.22
CA LEU A 50 5.20 -13.32 3.32
C LEU A 50 3.72 -13.16 2.98
N GLU A 51 3.21 -13.94 2.01
CA GLU A 51 1.80 -13.91 1.63
C GLU A 51 0.93 -14.37 2.80
N GLU A 52 1.21 -15.55 3.37
CA GLU A 52 0.45 -16.08 4.51
C GLU A 52 0.56 -15.16 5.73
N GLY A 53 1.70 -14.51 5.94
CA GLY A 53 1.86 -13.55 7.03
C GLY A 53 1.03 -12.29 6.84
N ALA A 54 0.98 -11.75 5.61
CA ALA A 54 0.14 -10.61 5.29
C ALA A 54 -1.36 -10.96 5.36
N ASP A 55 -1.73 -12.16 4.93
CA ASP A 55 -3.11 -12.66 5.03
C ASP A 55 -3.52 -12.84 6.49
N LEU A 56 -2.68 -13.45 7.33
CA LEU A 56 -2.93 -13.60 8.76
C LEU A 56 -3.16 -12.24 9.44
N ILE A 57 -2.38 -11.22 9.09
CA ILE A 57 -2.54 -9.88 9.63
C ILE A 57 -3.85 -9.25 9.16
N ALA A 58 -4.10 -9.26 7.85
CA ALA A 58 -5.27 -8.62 7.25
C ALA A 58 -6.59 -9.30 7.63
N GLU A 59 -6.60 -10.62 7.76
CA GLU A 59 -7.81 -11.42 7.88
C GLU A 59 -8.07 -11.90 9.32
N SER A 60 -7.13 -11.69 10.25
CA SER A 60 -7.30 -12.16 11.64
C SER A 60 -6.78 -11.21 12.71
N LEU A 61 -5.60 -10.61 12.55
CA LEU A 61 -4.99 -9.82 13.63
C LEU A 61 -5.45 -8.35 13.63
N CYS A 62 -5.55 -7.73 12.45
CA CYS A 62 -5.91 -6.32 12.26
C CYS A 62 -7.10 -6.18 11.31
N VAL A 63 -8.10 -7.07 11.44
CA VAL A 63 -9.20 -7.19 10.46
C VAL A 63 -10.06 -5.93 10.38
N ASP A 64 -10.27 -5.25 11.51
CA ASP A 64 -11.10 -4.04 11.57
C ASP A 64 -10.39 -2.87 10.88
N GLU A 65 -9.13 -2.62 11.24
CA GLU A 65 -8.30 -1.58 10.64
C GLU A 65 -8.06 -1.84 9.15
N HIS A 66 -7.81 -3.11 8.80
CA HIS A 66 -7.67 -3.54 7.41
C HIS A 66 -8.93 -3.24 6.60
N THR A 67 -10.10 -3.57 7.14
CA THR A 67 -11.39 -3.37 6.46
C THR A 67 -11.69 -1.89 6.28
N GLU A 68 -11.45 -1.05 7.29
CA GLU A 68 -11.63 0.40 7.16
C GLU A 68 -10.71 1.00 6.10
N LEU A 69 -9.42 0.63 6.13
CA LEU A 69 -8.45 1.10 5.16
C LEU A 69 -8.78 0.62 3.73
N LEU A 70 -9.17 -0.65 3.57
CA LEU A 70 -9.59 -1.24 2.31
C LEU A 70 -10.75 -0.46 1.70
N ASN A 71 -11.76 -0.14 2.51
CA ASN A 71 -12.93 0.62 2.07
C ASN A 71 -12.58 2.04 1.63
N GLU A 72 -11.67 2.74 2.32
CA GLU A 72 -11.22 4.07 1.92
C GLU A 72 -10.41 4.02 0.63
N ILE A 73 -9.44 3.11 0.55
CA ILE A 73 -8.59 2.95 -0.64
C ILE A 73 -9.44 2.59 -1.86
N ALA A 74 -10.37 1.64 -1.74
CA ALA A 74 -11.23 1.20 -2.85
C ALA A 74 -12.09 2.33 -3.45
N ARG A 75 -12.32 3.44 -2.73
CA ARG A 75 -13.08 4.61 -3.21
C ARG A 75 -12.25 5.57 -4.07
N ARG A 76 -10.92 5.40 -4.13
CA ARG A 76 -10.04 6.28 -4.89
C ARG A 76 -10.46 6.34 -6.37
N PRO A 77 -10.46 7.53 -6.99
CA PRO A 77 -10.73 7.67 -8.42
C PRO A 77 -9.81 6.80 -9.29
N THR A 78 -8.56 6.59 -8.87
CA THR A 78 -7.56 5.77 -9.56
C THR A 78 -7.96 4.29 -9.65
N PHE A 79 -8.80 3.81 -8.74
CA PHE A 79 -9.31 2.44 -8.74
C PHE A 79 -10.73 2.33 -9.27
N LYS A 80 -11.27 3.39 -9.89
CA LYS A 80 -12.55 3.32 -10.61
C LYS A 80 -12.41 2.44 -11.84
N THR A 81 -12.68 1.16 -11.65
CA THR A 81 -12.77 0.12 -12.67
C THR A 81 -14.22 -0.08 -13.09
N THR A 82 -14.46 -0.96 -14.07
CA THR A 82 -15.81 -1.28 -14.51
C THR A 82 -16.63 -2.01 -13.45
N THR A 83 -15.98 -2.67 -12.50
CA THR A 83 -16.66 -3.37 -11.41
C THR A 83 -16.11 -2.98 -10.04
N VAL A 84 -16.98 -3.07 -9.02
CA VAL A 84 -16.61 -2.88 -7.61
C VAL A 84 -15.56 -3.93 -7.17
N SER A 85 -15.70 -5.17 -7.64
CA SER A 85 -14.78 -6.26 -7.28
C SER A 85 -13.33 -5.97 -7.69
N GLU A 86 -13.11 -5.34 -8.83
CA GLU A 86 -11.78 -4.97 -9.31
C GLU A 86 -11.17 -3.84 -8.46
N SER A 87 -11.96 -2.83 -8.08
CA SER A 87 -11.51 -1.75 -7.18
C SER A 87 -11.05 -2.30 -5.84
N PHE A 88 -11.82 -3.22 -5.26
CA PHE A 88 -11.46 -3.89 -4.01
C PHE A 88 -10.23 -4.79 -4.17
N GLY A 89 -10.11 -5.53 -5.27
CA GLY A 89 -8.92 -6.35 -5.54
C GLY A 89 -7.64 -5.51 -5.65
N GLN A 90 -7.71 -4.35 -6.30
CA GLN A 90 -6.57 -3.42 -6.39
C GLN A 90 -6.22 -2.81 -5.04
N ALA A 91 -7.22 -2.40 -4.26
CA ALA A 91 -7.01 -1.86 -2.91
C ALA A 91 -6.40 -2.91 -1.97
N LEU A 92 -6.91 -4.15 -2.01
CA LEU A 92 -6.39 -5.28 -1.25
C LEU A 92 -4.93 -5.55 -1.61
N PHE A 93 -4.59 -5.56 -2.90
CA PHE A 93 -3.23 -5.74 -3.36
C PHE A 93 -2.27 -4.68 -2.79
N VAL A 94 -2.70 -3.41 -2.73
CA VAL A 94 -1.88 -2.33 -2.16
C VAL A 94 -1.59 -2.58 -0.67
N ILE A 95 -2.61 -2.94 0.11
CA ILE A 95 -2.46 -3.18 1.56
C ILE A 95 -1.61 -4.43 1.81
N LYS A 96 -1.88 -5.54 1.11
CA LYS A 96 -1.08 -6.77 1.25
C LYS A 96 0.37 -6.54 0.82
N ARG A 97 0.62 -5.77 -0.25
CA ARG A 97 2.00 -5.43 -0.67
C ARG A 97 2.75 -4.63 0.40
N ASP A 98 2.11 -3.64 1.00
CA ASP A 98 2.70 -2.85 2.08
C ASP A 98 3.01 -3.73 3.30
N THR A 99 2.03 -4.53 3.73
CA THR A 99 2.18 -5.45 4.87
C THR A 99 3.34 -6.45 4.66
N LYS A 100 3.47 -7.02 3.45
CA LYS A 100 4.60 -7.89 3.09
C LYS A 100 5.95 -7.19 3.21
N LEU A 101 6.02 -5.91 2.83
CA LEU A 101 7.25 -5.13 2.96
C LEU A 101 7.63 -4.95 4.44
N TRP A 102 6.67 -4.64 5.30
CA TRP A 102 6.90 -4.53 6.74
C TRP A 102 7.39 -5.85 7.34
N ILE A 103 6.73 -6.97 7.06
CA ILE A 103 7.18 -8.30 7.52
C ILE A 103 8.60 -8.58 7.05
N TYR A 104 8.91 -8.31 5.78
CA TYR A 104 10.25 -8.53 5.21
C TYR A 104 11.30 -7.66 5.92
N MET A 105 11.02 -6.38 6.17
CA MET A 105 11.94 -5.49 6.88
C MET A 105 12.16 -5.97 8.32
N THR A 106 11.12 -6.36 9.04
CA THR A 106 11.24 -6.92 10.39
C THR A 106 12.09 -8.19 10.42
N ARG A 107 11.97 -9.09 9.42
CA ARG A 107 12.85 -10.27 9.31
C ARG A 107 14.30 -9.93 8.98
N ARG A 108 14.52 -8.87 8.21
CA ARG A 108 15.87 -8.46 7.81
C ARG A 108 16.62 -7.80 8.96
N ASP A 109 15.90 -7.09 9.82
CA ASP A 109 16.48 -6.25 10.88
C ASP A 109 16.54 -6.94 12.26
N GLY A 110 15.83 -8.07 12.43
CA GLY A 110 15.79 -8.88 13.66
C GLY A 110 16.55 -10.20 13.55
#